data_AF-A0A9D5GYC6-F1
#
_entry.id   AF-A0A9D5GYC6-F1
#
_cell.length_a   1.000
_cell.length_b   1.000
_cell.length_c   1.000
_cell.angle_alpha   90.00
_cell.angle_beta   90.00
_cell.angle_gamma   90.00
#
_symmetry.space_group_name_H-M   'P 1'
#
loop_
_entity.id
_entity.type
_entity.pdbx_description
1 polymer ?
#
loop_
_entity_poly.entity_id
_entity_poly.type
_entity_poly.pdbx_seq_one_letter_code
_entity_poly.pdbx_strand_id
1 'polypeptide(L)'
;MPHNNFIIATKTISAEVYVFDYSKHPSKPPLDGSCNPDLRLRGHNTEGYGLSWSTFKQGHLLSGSDDAQICLWDINGTPKNKSLDAMQIFKVHEGVVEDVAWHLRHEYLFGSVGDDQYLLIWDLRTPSVTKPVQSCIAHSSEVCCVV
;
A
#
# COMPACT_ATOMS: atom_id res chain seq x y z
N MET A 1 -7.65 -0.04 9.97
CA MET A 1 -7.13 1.33 9.73
C MET A 1 -7.07 2.04 11.07
N PRO A 2 -6.03 2.82 11.40
CA PRO A 2 -5.91 3.49 12.70
C PRO A 2 -7.11 4.36 13.10
N HIS A 3 -7.77 4.97 12.12
CA HIS A 3 -8.92 5.85 12.32
C HIS A 3 -10.27 5.11 12.37
N ASN A 4 -10.33 3.85 11.93
CA ASN A 4 -11.54 3.02 11.99
C ASN A 4 -11.12 1.55 12.03
N ASN A 5 -11.29 0.94 13.20
CA ASN A 5 -10.85 -0.43 13.46
C ASN A 5 -11.70 -1.46 12.71
N PHE A 6 -12.90 -1.11 12.22
CA PHE A 6 -13.71 -2.00 11.37
C PHE A 6 -13.10 -2.24 9.99
N ILE A 7 -12.26 -1.31 9.53
CA ILE A 7 -11.69 -1.36 8.19
C ILE A 7 -10.36 -2.12 8.20
N ILE A 8 -10.26 -3.15 7.38
CA ILE A 8 -9.07 -3.97 7.18
C ILE A 8 -8.69 -3.91 5.70
N ALA A 9 -7.41 -3.75 5.40
CA ALA A 9 -6.88 -3.96 4.05
C ALA A 9 -6.04 -5.25 4.03
N THR A 10 -6.06 -5.95 2.91
CA THR A 10 -5.34 -7.21 2.73
C THR A 10 -4.65 -7.21 1.37
N LYS A 11 -3.36 -7.59 1.36
CA LYS A 11 -2.70 -8.03 0.14
C LYS A 11 -3.28 -9.38 -0.28
N THR A 12 -3.27 -9.63 -1.59
CA THR A 12 -3.75 -10.86 -2.19
C THR A 12 -2.64 -11.47 -3.04
N ILE A 13 -2.81 -12.72 -3.48
CA ILE A 13 -1.93 -13.35 -4.47
C ILE A 13 -2.10 -12.78 -5.89
N SER A 14 -2.85 -11.69 -6.02
CA SER A 14 -3.12 -11.00 -7.27
C SER A 14 -2.66 -9.54 -7.16
N ALA A 15 -2.76 -8.82 -8.26
CA ALA A 15 -2.46 -7.39 -8.32
C ALA A 15 -3.38 -6.49 -7.47
N GLU A 16 -4.58 -6.97 -7.12
CA GLU A 16 -5.56 -6.15 -6.39
C GLU A 16 -5.30 -6.20 -4.86
N VAL A 17 -5.41 -5.05 -4.19
CA VAL A 17 -5.49 -4.97 -2.73
C VAL A 17 -6.95 -4.89 -2.34
N TYR A 18 -7.39 -5.72 -1.39
CA TYR A 18 -8.78 -5.72 -0.95
C TYR A 18 -8.95 -4.93 0.34
N VAL A 19 -10.10 -4.27 0.46
CA VAL A 19 -10.53 -3.59 1.69
C VAL A 19 -11.86 -4.19 2.13
N PHE A 20 -11.95 -4.49 3.42
CA PHE A 20 -13.12 -5.04 4.08
C PHE A 20 -13.54 -4.15 5.24
N ASP A 21 -14.84 -3.93 5.39
CA ASP A 21 -15.46 -3.45 6.61
C ASP A 21 -16.08 -4.65 7.31
N TYR A 22 -15.38 -5.24 8.27
CA TYR A 22 -15.84 -6.51 8.86
C TYR A 22 -17.18 -6.38 9.60
N SER A 23 -17.65 -5.16 9.91
CA SER A 23 -18.97 -4.95 10.50
C SER A 23 -20.12 -5.20 9.51
N LYS A 24 -19.83 -5.17 8.19
CA LYS A 24 -20.78 -5.44 7.10
C LYS A 24 -20.79 -6.90 6.65
N HIS A 25 -19.91 -7.73 7.20
CA HIS A 25 -19.79 -9.15 6.86
C HIS A 25 -20.33 -10.03 7.99
N PRO A 26 -20.97 -11.17 7.67
CA PRO A 26 -21.40 -12.13 8.68
C PRO A 26 -20.18 -12.77 9.36
N SER A 27 -20.34 -13.16 10.63
CA SER A 27 -19.28 -13.82 11.39
C SER A 27 -18.95 -15.24 10.90
N LYS A 28 -19.82 -15.83 10.09
CA LYS A 28 -19.61 -17.12 9.42
C LYS A 28 -19.39 -16.86 7.93
N PRO A 29 -18.35 -17.45 7.32
CA PRO A 29 -18.08 -17.24 5.91
C PRO A 29 -19.21 -17.81 5.03
N PRO A 30 -19.41 -17.25 3.82
CA PRO A 30 -20.33 -17.82 2.83
C PRO A 30 -19.99 -19.27 2.50
N LEU A 31 -21.00 -20.12 2.41
CA LEU A 31 -20.83 -21.56 2.11
C LEU A 31 -20.33 -21.82 0.68
N ASP A 32 -20.52 -20.85 -0.21
CA ASP A 32 -20.03 -20.89 -1.60
C ASP A 32 -18.56 -20.49 -1.73
N GLY A 33 -17.90 -20.09 -0.63
CA GLY A 33 -16.51 -19.63 -0.63
C GLY A 33 -16.29 -18.30 -1.34
N SER A 34 -17.36 -17.54 -1.62
CA SER A 34 -17.25 -16.25 -2.32
C SER A 34 -16.49 -15.21 -1.49
N CYS A 35 -15.53 -14.54 -2.13
CA CYS A 35 -14.80 -13.41 -1.54
C CYS A 35 -15.41 -12.10 -2.04
N ASN A 36 -16.04 -11.36 -1.12
CA ASN A 36 -16.80 -10.15 -1.43
C ASN A 36 -16.16 -8.91 -0.78
N PRO A 37 -15.03 -8.38 -1.28
CA PRO A 37 -14.44 -7.17 -0.72
C PRO A 37 -15.37 -5.96 -0.87
N ASP A 38 -15.28 -5.03 0.07
CA ASP A 38 -15.99 -3.74 0.01
C ASP A 38 -15.36 -2.82 -1.03
N LEU A 39 -14.03 -2.85 -1.15
CA LEU A 39 -13.27 -2.18 -2.22
C LEU A 39 -12.17 -3.08 -2.78
N ARG A 40 -11.92 -2.92 -4.08
CA ARG A 40 -10.80 -3.48 -4.84
C ARG A 40 -9.90 -2.34 -5.28
N LEU A 41 -8.69 -2.28 -4.74
CA LEU A 41 -7.73 -1.24 -5.06
C LEU A 41 -6.82 -1.75 -6.18
N ARG A 42 -6.75 -0.97 -7.26
CA ARG A 42 -6.03 -1.30 -8.50
C ARG A 42 -4.84 -0.36 -8.69
N GLY A 43 -3.80 -0.86 -9.33
CA GLY A 43 -2.61 -0.06 -9.65
C GLY A 43 -1.39 -0.95 -9.88
N HIS A 44 -1.21 -1.96 -9.02
CA HIS A 44 -0.17 -2.96 -9.21
C HIS A 44 -0.48 -3.90 -10.38
N ASN A 45 0.53 -4.68 -10.76
CA ASN A 45 0.50 -5.68 -11.82
C ASN A 45 0.75 -7.10 -11.28
N THR A 46 1.27 -7.23 -10.07
CA THR A 46 1.59 -8.50 -9.40
C THR A 46 1.26 -8.41 -7.91
N GLU A 47 1.44 -9.52 -7.18
CA GLU A 47 1.24 -9.57 -5.73
C GLU A 47 2.31 -8.78 -4.95
N GLY A 48 2.27 -8.87 -3.62
CA GLY A 48 3.32 -8.35 -2.74
C GLY A 48 2.90 -8.39 -1.27
N TYR A 49 3.72 -7.79 -0.40
CA TYR A 49 3.52 -7.87 1.05
C TYR A 49 3.36 -6.51 1.75
N GLY A 50 4.17 -5.52 1.39
CA GLY A 50 4.17 -4.20 2.04
C GLY A 50 2.79 -3.54 2.07
N LEU A 51 2.36 -3.07 3.25
CA LEU A 51 1.04 -2.45 3.44
C LEU A 51 1.05 -1.51 4.65
N SER A 52 0.69 -0.23 4.45
CA SER A 52 0.73 0.75 5.54
C SER A 52 -0.39 1.79 5.46
N TRP A 53 -1.16 1.90 6.54
CA TRP A 53 -2.18 2.94 6.70
C TRP A 53 -1.57 4.21 7.28
N SER A 54 -1.98 5.37 6.74
CA SER A 54 -1.59 6.65 7.34
C SER A 54 -2.29 6.85 8.69
N THR A 55 -1.54 7.35 9.67
CA THR A 55 -2.05 7.79 10.99
C THR A 55 -2.51 9.24 10.98
N PHE A 56 -2.23 10.00 9.93
CA PHE A 56 -2.59 11.42 9.81
C PHE A 56 -3.75 11.65 8.82
N LYS A 57 -3.77 10.89 7.72
CA LYS A 57 -4.81 11.01 6.70
C LYS A 57 -5.67 9.76 6.69
N GLN A 58 -6.90 9.92 7.17
CA GLN A 58 -7.87 8.84 7.15
C GLN A 58 -8.07 8.33 5.72
N GLY A 59 -8.01 7.01 5.54
CA GLY A 59 -8.23 6.34 4.26
C GLY A 59 -7.01 6.28 3.33
N HIS A 60 -5.90 6.95 3.66
CA HIS A 60 -4.66 6.80 2.90
C HIS A 60 -3.98 5.46 3.20
N LEU A 61 -3.73 4.68 2.15
CA LEU A 61 -3.09 3.37 2.20
C LEU A 61 -1.95 3.30 1.19
N LEU A 62 -0.79 2.84 1.66
CA LEU A 62 0.36 2.47 0.83
C LEU A 62 0.42 0.95 0.66
N SER A 63 0.91 0.51 -0.50
CA SER A 63 1.26 -0.90 -0.77
C SER A 63 2.54 -0.99 -1.59
N GLY A 64 3.40 -1.95 -1.25
CA GLY A 64 4.53 -2.41 -2.07
C GLY A 64 4.18 -3.68 -2.85
N SER A 65 4.90 -3.95 -3.93
CA SER A 65 4.66 -5.10 -4.82
C SER A 65 5.91 -5.56 -5.55
N ASP A 66 5.87 -6.80 -6.02
CA ASP A 66 6.88 -7.45 -6.85
C ASP A 66 7.06 -6.75 -8.22
N ASP A 67 6.11 -5.89 -8.62
CA ASP A 67 6.20 -5.11 -9.86
C ASP A 67 7.09 -3.85 -9.76
N ALA A 68 7.86 -3.77 -8.67
CA ALA A 68 8.76 -2.67 -8.31
C ALA A 68 8.04 -1.32 -8.11
N GLN A 69 6.73 -1.35 -7.83
CA GLN A 69 5.93 -0.15 -7.62
C GLN A 69 5.42 -0.04 -6.19
N ILE A 70 5.25 1.21 -5.77
CA ILE A 70 4.48 1.58 -4.59
C ILE A 70 3.21 2.25 -5.09
N CYS A 71 2.06 1.80 -4.61
CA CYS A 71 0.78 2.44 -4.90
C CYS A 71 0.24 3.14 -3.66
N LEU A 72 -0.36 4.31 -3.88
CA LEU A 72 -1.07 5.09 -2.88
C LEU A 72 -2.54 5.23 -3.29
N TRP A 73 -3.45 4.89 -2.38
CA TRP A 73 -4.89 5.11 -2.55
C TRP A 73 -5.46 5.97 -1.43
N ASP A 74 -6.55 6.68 -1.74
CA ASP A 74 -7.50 7.19 -0.76
C ASP A 74 -8.79 6.38 -0.87
N ILE A 75 -9.08 5.54 0.13
CA ILE A 75 -10.27 4.67 0.13
C ILE A 75 -11.58 5.44 0.33
N ASN A 76 -11.52 6.74 0.66
CA ASN A 76 -12.70 7.62 0.73
C ASN A 76 -13.04 8.25 -0.62
N GLY A 77 -12.29 7.94 -1.69
CA GLY A 77 -12.61 8.36 -3.05
C GLY A 77 -13.93 7.79 -3.57
N THR A 78 -14.26 8.10 -4.82
CA THR A 78 -15.52 7.64 -5.46
C THR A 78 -15.29 6.33 -6.24
N PRO A 79 -15.64 5.15 -5.69
CA PRO A 79 -15.41 3.88 -6.36
C PRO A 79 -16.31 3.70 -7.58
N LYS A 80 -15.78 3.05 -8.62
CA LYS A 80 -16.57 2.54 -9.75
C LYS A 80 -16.65 1.03 -9.64
N ASN A 81 -17.85 0.47 -9.50
CA ASN A 81 -18.07 -0.97 -9.33
C ASN A 81 -17.19 -1.57 -8.21
N LYS A 82 -17.22 -0.94 -7.02
CA LYS A 82 -16.38 -1.30 -5.86
C LYS A 82 -14.87 -1.28 -6.14
N SER A 83 -14.41 -0.59 -7.17
CA SER A 83 -13.00 -0.51 -7.53
C SER A 83 -12.49 0.92 -7.46
N LEU A 84 -11.27 1.11 -6.98
CA LEU A 84 -10.55 2.38 -6.93
C LEU A 84 -9.16 2.20 -7.54
N ASP A 85 -8.80 3.08 -8.47
CA ASP A 85 -7.46 3.13 -9.04
C ASP A 85 -6.51 3.91 -8.12
N ALA A 86 -5.21 3.61 -8.19
CA ALA A 86 -4.18 4.30 -7.42
C ALA A 86 -4.19 5.80 -7.73
N MET A 87 -4.18 6.61 -6.67
CA MET A 87 -4.06 8.06 -6.79
C MET A 87 -2.65 8.45 -7.25
N GLN A 88 -1.63 7.72 -6.75
CA GLN A 88 -0.24 7.87 -7.18
C GLN A 88 0.45 6.51 -7.23
N ILE A 89 1.38 6.38 -8.18
CA ILE A 89 2.23 5.21 -8.36
C ILE A 89 3.68 5.70 -8.39
N PHE A 90 4.50 5.20 -7.47
CA PHE A 90 5.93 5.48 -7.40
C PHE A 90 6.70 4.30 -7.95
N LYS A 91 7.52 4.56 -8.97
CA LYS A 91 8.29 3.53 -9.67
C LYS A 91 9.74 3.99 -9.80
N VAL A 92 10.52 3.67 -8.77
CA VAL A 92 11.95 4.00 -8.68
C VAL A 92 12.77 2.80 -8.23
N HIS A 93 12.22 1.95 -7.36
CA HIS A 93 12.86 0.68 -7.03
C HIS A 93 13.11 -0.12 -8.31
N GLU A 94 14.25 -0.82 -8.36
CA GLU A 94 14.65 -1.68 -9.48
C GLU A 94 14.40 -3.17 -9.19
N GLY A 95 13.92 -3.49 -7.99
CA GLY A 95 13.53 -4.83 -7.53
C GLY A 95 12.18 -4.83 -6.82
N VAL A 96 11.81 -5.97 -6.23
CA VAL A 96 10.58 -6.13 -5.45
C VAL A 96 10.55 -5.08 -4.33
N VAL A 97 9.42 -4.41 -4.17
CA VAL A 97 9.18 -3.54 -3.01
C VAL A 97 8.62 -4.40 -1.89
N GLU A 98 9.49 -4.80 -0.98
CA GLU A 98 9.20 -5.70 0.13
C GLU A 98 8.27 -5.04 1.16
N ASP A 99 8.56 -3.80 1.54
CA ASP A 99 7.80 -3.11 2.58
C ASP A 99 7.72 -1.60 2.38
N VAL A 100 6.68 -1.01 2.98
CA VAL A 100 6.38 0.42 2.96
C VAL A 100 5.86 0.84 4.32
N ALA A 101 6.29 2.00 4.82
CA ALA A 101 5.84 2.50 6.12
C ALA A 101 5.62 4.02 6.11
N TRP A 102 4.44 4.45 6.56
CA TRP A 102 4.20 5.86 6.84
C TRP A 102 5.03 6.35 8.02
N HIS A 103 5.55 7.58 7.90
CA HIS A 103 6.21 8.21 9.02
C HIS A 103 5.20 8.62 10.11
N LEU A 104 5.43 8.18 11.36
CA LEU A 104 4.47 8.36 12.46
C LEU A 104 4.39 9.79 13.02
N ARG A 105 5.27 10.70 12.59
CA ARG A 105 5.28 12.12 13.05
C ARG A 105 5.12 13.15 11.92
N HIS A 106 5.13 12.73 10.66
CA HIS A 106 5.12 13.63 9.51
C HIS A 106 4.17 13.08 8.44
N GLU A 107 3.02 13.74 8.25
CA GLU A 107 1.90 13.25 7.44
C GLU A 107 2.21 13.00 5.96
N TYR A 108 3.27 13.63 5.43
CA TYR A 108 3.64 13.56 4.01
C TYR A 108 4.79 12.60 3.74
N LEU A 109 5.44 12.07 4.79
CA LEU A 109 6.62 11.23 4.65
C LEU A 109 6.27 9.76 4.77
N PHE A 110 6.89 8.94 3.94
CA PHE A 110 6.91 7.49 4.07
C PHE A 110 8.23 6.92 3.58
N GLY A 111 8.57 5.73 4.05
CA GLY A 111 9.72 4.95 3.62
C GLY A 111 9.28 3.74 2.79
N SER A 112 10.17 3.28 1.92
CA SER A 112 10.05 2.00 1.22
C SER A 112 11.39 1.29 1.14
N VAL A 113 11.34 -0.03 1.09
CA VAL A 113 12.50 -0.91 0.99
C VAL A 113 12.25 -2.05 0.01
N GLY A 114 13.32 -2.63 -0.52
CA GLY A 114 13.19 -3.70 -1.50
C GLY A 114 14.45 -4.51 -1.76
N ASP A 115 14.34 -5.39 -2.75
CA ASP A 115 15.41 -6.30 -3.20
C ASP A 115 16.60 -5.59 -3.84
N ASP A 116 16.39 -4.35 -4.29
CA ASP A 116 17.44 -3.48 -4.80
C ASP A 116 18.36 -2.92 -3.72
N GLN A 117 18.18 -3.33 -2.46
CA GLN A 117 19.01 -3.00 -1.30
C GLN A 117 18.82 -1.56 -0.81
N TYR A 118 17.88 -0.81 -1.41
CA TYR A 118 17.67 0.59 -1.08
C TYR A 118 16.62 0.77 0.01
N LEU A 119 16.88 1.77 0.87
CA LEU A 119 15.85 2.49 1.60
C LEU A 119 15.61 3.81 0.87
N LEU A 120 14.36 4.05 0.48
CA LEU A 120 13.92 5.29 -0.15
C LEU A 120 12.97 6.04 0.78
N ILE A 121 13.18 7.35 0.92
CA ILE A 121 12.29 8.24 1.67
C ILE A 121 11.55 9.13 0.67
N TRP A 122 10.24 9.19 0.83
CA TRP A 122 9.33 9.88 -0.07
C TRP A 122 8.63 11.03 0.65
N ASP A 123 8.30 12.08 -0.09
CA ASP A 123 7.52 13.21 0.40
C ASP A 123 6.41 13.54 -0.59
N LEU A 124 5.15 13.36 -0.18
CA LEU A 124 3.97 13.59 -1.02
C LEU A 124 3.79 15.05 -1.45
N ARG A 125 4.50 16.00 -0.84
CA ARG A 125 4.50 17.41 -1.28
C ARG A 125 5.38 17.62 -2.50
N THR A 126 6.27 16.68 -2.78
CA THR A 126 7.11 16.71 -3.98
C THR A 126 6.25 16.28 -5.17
N PRO A 127 6.16 17.09 -6.25
CA PRO A 127 5.30 16.77 -7.39
C PRO A 127 5.81 15.59 -8.23
N SER A 128 7.05 15.15 -8.00
CA SER A 128 7.68 14.04 -8.71
C SER A 128 7.49 12.74 -7.94
N VAL A 129 6.76 11.80 -8.54
CA VAL A 129 6.64 10.41 -8.06
C VAL A 129 7.81 9.52 -8.50
N THR A 130 8.75 10.08 -9.27
CA THR A 130 9.90 9.39 -9.86
C THR A 130 11.22 9.73 -9.18
N LYS A 131 11.18 10.52 -8.11
CA LYS A 131 12.39 10.89 -7.36
C LYS A 131 12.10 10.94 -5.86
N PRO A 132 12.67 10.03 -5.06
CA PRO A 132 12.57 10.11 -3.61
C PRO A 132 13.37 11.33 -3.11
N VAL A 133 12.98 11.85 -1.94
CA VAL A 133 13.70 12.96 -1.30
C VAL A 133 15.04 12.50 -0.71
N GLN A 134 15.14 11.21 -0.36
CA GLN A 134 16.39 10.59 0.04
C GLN A 134 16.44 9.14 -0.44
N SER A 135 17.64 8.69 -0.79
CA SER A 135 17.94 7.34 -1.22
C SER A 135 19.26 6.92 -0.59
N CYS A 136 19.31 5.71 -0.03
CA CYS A 136 20.54 5.11 0.43
C CYS A 136 20.53 3.59 0.21
N ILE A 137 21.68 3.04 -0.17
CA ILE A 137 21.93 1.60 -0.07
C ILE A 137 21.95 1.28 1.42
N ALA A 138 20.91 0.59 1.91
CA ALA A 138 20.74 0.31 3.33
C ALA A 138 21.47 -0.96 3.75
N HIS A 139 21.55 -1.96 2.87
CA HIS A 139 22.18 -3.26 3.13
C HIS A 139 22.98 -3.74 1.90
N SER A 140 23.72 -4.84 2.06
CA SER A 140 24.43 -5.53 0.95
C SER A 140 23.60 -6.67 0.32
N SER A 141 22.33 -6.79 0.72
CA SER A 141 21.33 -7.78 0.29
C SER A 141 19.95 -7.12 0.39
N GLU A 142 18.91 -7.86 0.06
CA GLU A 142 17.50 -7.46 0.10
C GLU A 142 17.12 -6.87 1.47
N VAL A 143 16.26 -5.85 1.45
CA VAL A 143 15.75 -5.20 2.65
C VAL A 143 14.26 -5.49 2.79
N CYS A 144 13.94 -6.46 3.65
CA CYS A 144 12.59 -7.03 3.71
C CYS A 144 11.56 -6.24 4.53
N CYS A 145 11.98 -5.29 5.37
CA CYS A 145 11.03 -4.55 6.22
C CYS A 145 11.55 -3.18 6.66
N VAL A 146 10.61 -2.26 6.96
CA VAL A 146 10.88 -0.92 7.49
C VAL A 146 9.77 -0.50 8.46
N VAL A 147 10.11 0.25 9.51
CA VAL A 147 9.17 0.66 10.59
C VAL A 147 9.09 2.16 10.78
#